data_AF-A0A1V6FGX0-F1
#
_entry.id   AF-A0A1V6FGX0-F1
#
_cell.length_a   1.000
_cell.length_b   1.000
_cell.length_c   1.000
_cell.angle_alpha   90.00
_cell.angle_beta   90.00
_cell.angle_gamma   90.00
#
_symmetry.space_group_name_H-M   'P 1'
#
loop_
_entity.id
_entity.type
_entity.pdbx_description
1 polymer ?
#
loop_
_entity_poly.entity_id
_entity_poly.type
_entity_poly.pdbx_seq_one_letter_code
_entity_poly.pdbx_strand_id
1 'polypeptide(L)'
;MRAIVRRNERSWVIDVIETINRITTANQLLIQRAGGENTISIHGNTMFPDIILYGDRTQSIILQGWEAKMPDVPINNEAFIQDAQRKARALNLNSCLIWNFQYAVLYAKDENDNFTIVRQWDDTNYIHTREDVRIYRCDWEELLERIIIEINTYFLSGQFTNSQVYDLSESLFSSMIQRNQDIVAERLQQEVARDAVMGAYVDDWWNGIQEEYVRDENNRYRAYAKTIIVNWLNRIVFAHLIKNRQNAALDVNEISSDITPADANEIFNRITERCDFYNIFSPVRYNELLPERSWLDIAHFSIFWGIQEITELPQVVLQNILENTTNITRREINGQFTTPPVLAKM
;
A
#
# COMPACT_ATOMS: atom_id res chain seq x y z
N MET A 1 33.94 0.22 25.26
CA MET A 1 33.44 -0.68 24.21
C MET A 1 32.61 0.19 23.26
N ARG A 2 33.13 0.52 22.07
CA ARG A 2 32.46 1.40 21.11
C ARG A 2 31.39 0.57 20.41
N ALA A 3 30.10 0.89 20.61
CA ALA A 3 29.02 0.27 19.88
C ALA A 3 29.18 0.64 18.39
N ILE A 4 29.56 -0.33 17.56
CA ILE A 4 29.51 -0.18 16.10
C ILE A 4 28.04 -0.26 15.73
N VAL A 5 27.39 0.88 15.54
CA VAL A 5 26.04 0.95 14.98
C VAL A 5 26.14 0.51 13.52
N ARG A 6 25.83 -0.76 13.24
CA ARG A 6 25.70 -1.26 11.87
C ARG A 6 24.42 -0.64 11.29
N ARG A 7 24.56 0.34 10.38
CA ARG A 7 23.42 0.86 9.60
C ARG A 7 22.82 -0.30 8.79
N ASN A 8 21.52 -0.51 8.94
CA ASN A 8 20.75 -1.49 8.17
C ASN A 8 20.22 -0.85 6.87
N GLU A 9 19.67 -1.67 5.97
CA GLU A 9 19.12 -1.25 4.66
C GLU A 9 18.17 -0.05 4.79
N ARG A 10 17.31 -0.03 5.81
CA ARG A 10 16.39 1.07 6.13
C ARG A 10 17.09 2.43 6.28
N SER A 11 18.25 2.48 6.93
CA SER A 11 18.98 3.73 7.13
C SER A 11 19.49 4.30 5.80
N TRP A 12 19.89 3.43 4.86
CA TRP A 12 20.34 3.86 3.54
C TRP A 12 19.18 4.34 2.66
N VAL A 13 18.04 3.66 2.71
CA VAL A 13 16.82 4.13 2.02
C VAL A 13 16.42 5.53 2.50
N ILE A 14 16.50 5.79 3.81
CA ILE A 14 16.24 7.14 4.36
C ILE A 14 17.24 8.17 3.79
N ASP A 15 18.54 7.86 3.78
CA ASP A 15 19.57 8.76 3.22
C ASP A 15 19.33 9.04 1.72
N VAL A 16 18.83 8.05 0.96
CA VAL A 16 18.44 8.20 -0.45
C VAL A 16 17.22 9.12 -0.58
N ILE A 17 16.16 8.88 0.20
CA ILE A 17 14.95 9.73 0.22
C ILE A 17 15.32 11.19 0.54
N GLU A 18 16.16 11.41 1.55
CA GLU A 18 16.64 12.75 1.93
C GLU A 18 17.42 13.40 0.78
N THR A 19 18.26 12.64 0.09
CA THR A 19 19.01 13.13 -1.06
C THR A 19 18.10 13.49 -2.23
N ILE A 20 17.11 12.66 -2.56
CA ILE A 20 16.11 12.98 -3.59
C ILE A 20 15.38 14.29 -3.23
N ASN A 21 14.94 14.44 -1.98
CA ASN A 21 14.25 15.64 -1.54
C ASN A 21 15.12 16.91 -1.61
N ARG A 22 16.43 16.79 -1.39
CA ARG A 22 17.39 17.88 -1.60
C ARG A 22 17.51 18.23 -3.08
N ILE A 23 17.63 17.24 -3.96
CA ILE A 23 17.68 17.43 -5.42
C ILE A 23 16.41 18.12 -5.92
N THR A 24 15.23 17.65 -5.52
CA THR A 24 13.94 18.23 -5.95
C THR A 24 13.66 19.61 -5.34
N THR A 25 14.28 19.96 -4.21
CA THR A 25 14.18 21.32 -3.64
C THR A 25 15.11 22.30 -4.35
N ALA A 26 16.28 21.85 -4.78
CA ALA A 26 17.24 22.68 -5.51
C ALA A 26 16.83 22.93 -6.97
N ASN A 27 15.94 22.11 -7.52
CA ASN A 27 15.53 22.14 -8.93
C ASN A 27 14.00 22.32 -9.06
N GLN A 28 13.54 22.95 -10.14
CA GLN A 28 12.11 23.09 -10.43
C GLN A 28 11.60 21.89 -11.24
N LEU A 29 11.53 20.71 -10.60
CA LEU A 29 11.14 19.45 -11.23
C LEU A 29 9.63 19.16 -11.07
N LEU A 30 9.10 18.26 -11.90
CA LEU A 30 7.77 17.68 -11.73
C LEU A 30 7.75 16.75 -10.50
N ILE A 31 8.84 16.01 -10.30
CA ILE A 31 9.08 15.26 -9.06
C ILE A 31 9.33 16.28 -7.95
N GLN A 32 8.43 16.37 -6.97
CA GLN A 32 8.53 17.36 -5.90
C GLN A 32 9.05 16.76 -4.59
N ARG A 33 8.81 15.47 -4.35
CA ARG A 33 9.12 14.81 -3.10
C ARG A 33 9.36 13.31 -3.27
N ALA A 34 10.17 12.72 -2.40
CA ALA A 34 10.25 11.30 -2.14
C ALA A 34 9.83 10.97 -0.70
N GLY A 35 9.26 9.79 -0.49
CA GLY A 35 8.94 9.22 0.82
C GLY A 35 8.95 7.69 0.77
N GLY A 36 8.62 7.03 1.88
CA GLY A 36 8.62 5.55 1.99
C GLY A 36 9.24 5.03 3.28
N GLU A 37 9.78 5.93 4.13
CA GLU A 37 10.47 5.61 5.38
C GLU A 37 9.67 4.76 6.38
N ASN A 38 8.34 4.82 6.29
CA ASN A 38 7.40 4.12 7.18
C ASN A 38 6.88 2.79 6.59
N THR A 39 7.13 2.51 5.31
CA THR A 39 6.77 1.24 4.65
C THR A 39 7.94 0.24 4.61
N ILE A 40 9.10 0.63 5.14
CA ILE A 40 10.30 -0.21 5.19
C ILE A 40 10.17 -1.24 6.32
N SER A 41 9.88 -2.49 5.96
CA SER A 41 9.86 -3.62 6.88
C SER A 41 11.20 -4.33 6.98
N ILE A 42 11.45 -5.01 8.10
CA ILE A 42 12.61 -5.89 8.30
C ILE A 42 12.43 -7.24 7.56
N HIS A 43 11.21 -7.58 7.13
CA HIS A 43 10.83 -8.95 6.73
C HIS A 43 10.66 -9.18 5.21
N GLY A 44 11.14 -8.26 4.36
CA GLY A 44 11.42 -8.53 2.94
C GLY A 44 10.23 -8.73 1.99
N ASN A 45 8.97 -8.65 2.45
CA ASN A 45 7.79 -8.78 1.59
C ASN A 45 6.74 -7.72 1.90
N THR A 46 7.04 -6.48 1.53
CA THR A 46 6.18 -5.32 1.78
C THR A 46 5.11 -5.15 0.71
N MET A 47 3.98 -4.56 1.10
CA MET A 47 2.94 -4.19 0.15
C MET A 47 3.39 -3.06 -0.79
N PHE A 48 4.07 -2.05 -0.25
CA PHE A 48 4.47 -0.82 -0.95
C PHE A 48 5.97 -0.78 -1.27
N PRO A 49 6.38 0.04 -2.25
CA PRO A 49 7.79 0.29 -2.55
C PRO A 49 8.59 0.83 -1.35
N ASP A 50 9.91 0.62 -1.39
CA ASP A 50 10.85 1.18 -0.41
C ASP A 50 10.92 2.71 -0.51
N ILE A 51 10.81 3.23 -1.74
CA ILE A 51 10.80 4.67 -2.04
C ILE A 51 9.65 4.94 -3.02
N ILE A 52 8.90 6.01 -2.78
CA ILE A 52 7.84 6.51 -3.66
C ILE A 52 8.16 7.94 -4.04
N LEU A 53 8.17 8.23 -5.33
CA LEU A 53 8.27 9.57 -5.89
C LEU A 53 6.88 10.20 -6.03
N TYR A 54 6.77 11.47 -5.63
CA TYR A 54 5.53 12.23 -5.63
C TYR A 54 5.63 13.49 -6.50
N GLY A 55 4.53 13.81 -7.19
CA GLY A 55 4.39 14.99 -8.06
C GLY A 55 3.98 16.25 -7.30
N ASP A 56 3.68 16.11 -6.01
CA ASP A 56 3.23 17.15 -5.11
C ASP A 56 3.86 16.96 -3.71
N ARG A 57 3.87 18.03 -2.91
CA ARG A 57 4.39 17.98 -1.53
C ARG A 57 3.43 17.32 -0.55
N THR A 58 2.14 17.31 -0.87
CA THR A 58 1.03 16.68 -0.13
C THR A 58 0.92 15.17 -0.36
N GLN A 59 1.77 14.62 -1.24
CA GLN A 59 1.93 13.20 -1.56
C GLN A 59 0.71 12.55 -2.26
N SER A 60 -0.26 13.35 -2.70
CA SER A 60 -1.50 12.89 -3.35
C SER A 60 -1.28 12.40 -4.79
N ILE A 61 -0.18 12.81 -5.44
CA ILE A 61 0.16 12.45 -6.82
C ILE A 61 1.37 11.51 -6.78
N ILE A 62 1.15 10.23 -7.05
CA ILE A 62 2.20 9.22 -7.11
C ILE A 62 2.77 9.14 -8.52
N LEU A 63 4.10 9.21 -8.63
CA LEU A 63 4.82 9.17 -9.90
C LEU A 63 5.48 7.81 -10.16
N GLN A 64 6.21 7.27 -9.17
CA GLN A 64 6.99 6.05 -9.35
C GLN A 64 7.30 5.36 -8.02
N GLY A 65 7.32 4.03 -8.02
CA GLY A 65 7.83 3.22 -6.90
C GLY A 65 9.24 2.69 -7.19
N TRP A 66 10.14 2.75 -6.21
CA TRP A 66 11.47 2.17 -6.30
C TRP A 66 11.67 1.07 -5.25
N GLU A 67 12.33 0.00 -5.66
CA GLU A 67 12.87 -1.02 -4.78
C GLU A 67 14.37 -0.78 -4.58
N ALA A 68 14.80 -0.70 -3.33
CA ALA A 68 16.19 -0.43 -2.97
C ALA A 68 16.78 -1.64 -2.27
N LYS A 69 18.00 -2.02 -2.61
CA LYS A 69 18.74 -3.12 -1.98
C LYS A 69 20.16 -2.67 -1.67
N MET A 70 20.84 -3.40 -0.79
CA MET A 70 22.27 -3.19 -0.58
C MET A 70 23.08 -3.82 -1.74
N PRO A 71 24.31 -3.35 -2.02
CA PRO A 71 25.10 -3.86 -3.15
C PRO A 71 25.46 -5.34 -3.02
N ASP A 72 25.49 -5.91 -1.82
CA ASP A 72 25.66 -7.34 -1.60
C ASP A 72 24.47 -8.19 -2.11
N VAL A 73 23.39 -7.57 -2.59
CA VAL A 73 22.19 -8.23 -3.12
C VAL A 73 22.05 -7.98 -4.63
N PRO A 74 22.11 -9.04 -5.47
CA PRO A 74 21.82 -8.93 -6.90
C PRO A 74 20.34 -8.56 -7.16
N ILE A 75 20.11 -7.65 -8.11
CA ILE A 75 18.77 -7.16 -8.47
C ILE A 75 18.24 -7.69 -9.81
N ASN A 76 18.97 -8.59 -10.46
CA ASN A 76 18.57 -9.24 -11.71
C ASN A 76 17.72 -10.49 -11.50
N ASN A 77 17.39 -10.84 -10.25
CA ASN A 77 16.53 -11.98 -9.95
C ASN A 77 15.08 -11.67 -10.34
N GLU A 78 14.46 -12.61 -11.06
CA GLU A 78 13.08 -12.54 -11.51
C GLU A 78 12.09 -12.24 -10.36
N ALA A 79 12.29 -12.80 -9.16
CA ALA A 79 11.42 -12.54 -8.02
C ALA A 79 11.42 -11.06 -7.58
N PHE A 80 12.57 -10.39 -7.59
CA PHE A 80 12.66 -8.96 -7.26
C PHE A 80 12.01 -8.10 -8.34
N ILE A 81 12.24 -8.46 -9.60
CA ILE A 81 11.66 -7.77 -10.75
C ILE A 81 10.14 -7.88 -10.70
N GLN A 82 9.61 -9.09 -10.49
CA GLN A 82 8.17 -9.32 -10.38
C GLN A 82 7.55 -8.58 -9.19
N ASP A 83 8.24 -8.50 -8.04
CA ASP A 83 7.72 -7.75 -6.88
C ASP A 83 7.66 -6.23 -7.15
N ALA A 84 8.70 -5.65 -7.76
CA ALA A 84 8.72 -4.24 -8.15
C ALA A 84 7.57 -3.92 -9.13
N GLN A 85 7.38 -4.77 -10.14
CA GLN A 85 6.31 -4.62 -11.12
C GLN A 85 4.92 -4.81 -10.51
N ARG A 86 4.76 -5.76 -9.58
CA ARG A 86 3.50 -5.96 -8.82
C ARG A 86 3.16 -4.69 -8.04
N LYS A 87 4.12 -4.09 -7.36
CA LYS A 87 3.93 -2.83 -6.61
C LYS A 87 3.58 -1.66 -7.54
N ALA A 88 4.24 -1.56 -8.69
CA ALA A 88 3.88 -0.57 -9.70
C ALA A 88 2.44 -0.73 -10.18
N ARG A 89 1.99 -1.97 -10.46
CA ARG A 89 0.59 -2.26 -10.83
C ARG A 89 -0.39 -1.91 -9.71
N ALA A 90 -0.08 -2.23 -8.46
CA ALA A 90 -0.92 -1.89 -7.32
C ALA A 90 -1.12 -0.36 -7.17
N LEU A 91 -0.08 0.42 -7.49
CA LEU A 91 -0.11 1.88 -7.53
C LEU A 91 -0.58 2.45 -8.88
N ASN A 92 -1.08 1.62 -9.79
CA ASN A 92 -1.51 1.99 -11.15
C ASN A 92 -0.46 2.83 -11.90
N LEU A 93 0.82 2.47 -11.78
CA LEU A 93 1.94 3.12 -12.42
C LEU A 93 2.44 2.29 -13.61
N ASN A 94 2.96 2.96 -14.63
CA ASN A 94 3.55 2.32 -15.79
C ASN A 94 5.08 2.22 -15.72
N SER A 95 5.71 2.55 -14.58
CA SER A 95 7.16 2.45 -14.43
C SER A 95 7.57 2.17 -12.98
N CYS A 96 8.74 1.56 -12.82
CA CYS A 96 9.40 1.35 -11.53
C CYS A 96 10.91 1.27 -11.68
N LEU A 97 11.64 1.60 -10.61
CA LEU A 97 13.11 1.50 -10.56
C LEU A 97 13.53 0.42 -9.56
N ILE A 98 14.57 -0.34 -9.87
CA ILE A 98 15.25 -1.20 -8.91
C ILE A 98 16.70 -0.75 -8.81
N TRP A 99 17.20 -0.52 -7.59
CA TRP A 99 18.54 -0.01 -7.37
C TRP A 99 19.26 -0.74 -6.23
N ASN A 100 20.52 -1.08 -6.43
CA ASN A 100 21.37 -1.67 -5.38
C ASN A 100 22.71 -0.97 -5.17
N PHE A 101 22.81 0.32 -5.48
CA PHE A 101 24.05 1.10 -5.48
C PHE A 101 25.12 0.68 -6.51
N GLN A 102 25.09 -0.54 -7.04
CA GLN A 102 25.91 -0.94 -8.20
C GLN A 102 25.24 -0.55 -9.51
N TYR A 103 23.96 -0.91 -9.63
CA TYR A 103 23.17 -0.74 -10.84
C TYR A 103 21.81 -0.20 -10.48
N ALA A 104 21.34 0.78 -11.26
CA ALA A 104 19.94 1.21 -11.27
C ALA A 104 19.30 0.73 -12.58
N VAL A 105 18.17 0.03 -12.50
CA VAL A 105 17.45 -0.49 -13.67
C VAL A 105 16.04 0.06 -13.67
N LEU A 106 15.70 0.79 -14.72
CA LEU A 106 14.40 1.40 -14.94
C LEU A 106 13.56 0.52 -15.86
N TYR A 107 12.39 0.15 -15.37
CA TYR A 107 11.41 -0.61 -16.11
C TYR A 107 10.22 0.27 -16.50
N ALA A 108 9.71 0.07 -17.70
CA ALA A 108 8.46 0.68 -18.16
C ALA A 108 7.51 -0.38 -18.73
N LYS A 109 6.23 -0.18 -18.49
CA LYS A 109 5.14 -1.03 -18.92
C LYS A 109 4.74 -0.66 -20.35
N ASP A 110 4.70 -1.66 -21.22
CA ASP A 110 4.21 -1.52 -22.60
C ASP A 110 2.66 -1.59 -22.66
N GLU A 111 2.12 -1.48 -23.87
CA GLU A 111 0.68 -1.57 -24.13
C GLU A 111 0.09 -2.95 -23.82
N ASN A 112 0.93 -3.99 -23.69
CA ASN A 112 0.53 -5.36 -23.40
C ASN A 112 0.67 -5.72 -21.89
N ASP A 113 0.81 -4.71 -21.03
CA ASP A 113 1.02 -4.85 -19.58
C ASP A 113 2.34 -5.56 -19.19
N ASN A 114 3.31 -5.62 -20.12
CA ASN A 114 4.63 -6.20 -19.87
C ASN A 114 5.64 -5.10 -19.55
N PHE A 115 6.41 -5.30 -18.49
CA PHE A 115 7.48 -4.38 -18.13
C PHE A 115 8.79 -4.78 -18.81
N THR A 116 9.44 -3.82 -19.46
CA THR A 116 10.73 -3.99 -20.13
C THR A 116 11.74 -2.97 -19.60
N ILE A 117 13.03 -3.29 -19.70
CA ILE A 117 14.10 -2.36 -19.32
C ILE A 117 14.16 -1.24 -20.35
N VAL A 118 13.98 0.00 -19.90
CA VAL A 118 14.11 1.20 -20.75
C VAL A 118 15.46 1.90 -20.54
N ARG A 119 16.04 1.76 -19.35
CA ARG A 119 17.33 2.37 -19.01
C ARG A 119 18.03 1.57 -17.92
N GLN A 120 19.35 1.52 -17.98
CA GLN A 120 20.19 0.99 -16.92
C GLN A 120 21.38 1.93 -16.73
N TRP A 121 21.70 2.23 -15.47
CA TRP A 121 22.91 2.94 -15.08
C TRP A 121 23.83 2.00 -14.30
N ASP A 122 25.11 2.04 -14.62
CA ASP A 122 26.16 1.18 -14.07
C ASP A 122 27.43 1.97 -13.67
N ASP A 123 27.33 3.31 -13.63
CA ASP A 123 28.43 4.21 -13.29
C ASP A 123 29.10 3.89 -11.94
N THR A 124 28.36 3.30 -11.00
CA THR A 124 28.82 2.96 -9.65
C THR A 124 29.01 1.45 -9.45
N ASN A 125 29.25 0.70 -10.52
CA ASN A 125 29.39 -0.77 -10.47
C ASN A 125 30.52 -1.28 -9.55
N TYR A 126 31.45 -0.42 -9.14
CA TYR A 126 32.53 -0.73 -8.20
C TYR A 126 32.11 -0.73 -6.72
N ILE A 127 30.89 -0.30 -6.39
CA ILE A 127 30.35 -0.31 -5.02
C ILE A 127 29.83 -1.71 -4.70
N HIS A 128 30.64 -2.63 -4.19
CA HIS A 128 30.23 -4.03 -4.00
C HIS A 128 29.78 -4.36 -2.57
N THR A 129 30.20 -3.58 -1.58
CA THR A 129 29.93 -3.85 -0.17
C THR A 129 29.15 -2.72 0.48
N ARG A 130 28.54 -3.02 1.63
CA ARG A 130 27.83 -2.01 2.43
C ARG A 130 28.74 -0.88 2.92
N GLU A 131 30.03 -1.18 3.09
CA GLU A 131 31.03 -0.18 3.47
C GLU A 131 31.37 0.73 2.28
N ASP A 132 31.40 0.18 1.06
CA ASP A 132 31.61 0.96 -0.17
C ASP A 132 30.51 2.01 -0.35
N VAL A 133 29.25 1.69 -0.02
CA VAL A 133 28.14 2.68 -0.06
C VAL A 133 28.45 3.91 0.80
N ARG A 134 29.16 3.71 1.91
CA ARG A 134 29.60 4.80 2.79
C ARG A 134 30.82 5.54 2.25
N ILE A 135 31.78 4.81 1.69
CA ILE A 135 33.03 5.37 1.15
C ILE A 135 32.74 6.23 -0.09
N TYR A 136 31.94 5.71 -1.02
CA TYR A 136 31.63 6.31 -2.32
C TYR A 136 30.31 7.08 -2.31
N ARG A 137 30.03 7.76 -1.19
CA ARG A 137 28.77 8.49 -1.00
C ARG A 137 28.55 9.56 -2.07
N CYS A 138 29.58 10.37 -2.32
CA CYS A 138 29.51 11.42 -3.33
C CYS A 138 29.15 10.85 -4.71
N ASP A 139 29.75 9.72 -5.08
CA ASP A 139 29.60 9.11 -6.39
C ASP A 139 28.16 8.62 -6.63
N TRP A 140 27.57 7.90 -5.66
CA TRP A 140 26.18 7.46 -5.80
C TRP A 140 25.18 8.61 -5.65
N GLU A 141 25.49 9.66 -4.89
CA GLU A 141 24.65 10.86 -4.84
C GLU A 141 24.63 11.59 -6.20
N GLU A 142 25.77 11.68 -6.89
CA GLU A 142 25.86 12.24 -8.24
C GLU A 142 25.12 11.38 -9.27
N LEU A 143 25.24 10.05 -9.18
CA LEU A 143 24.43 9.15 -10.00
C LEU A 143 22.93 9.34 -9.73
N LEU A 144 22.52 9.45 -8.47
CA LEU A 144 21.13 9.64 -8.08
C LEU A 144 20.55 10.95 -8.63
N GLU A 145 21.32 12.04 -8.63
CA GLU A 145 20.92 13.30 -9.28
C GLU A 145 20.66 13.12 -10.77
N ARG A 146 21.58 12.45 -11.49
CA ARG A 146 21.40 12.13 -12.92
C ARG A 146 20.16 11.28 -13.17
N ILE A 147 19.93 10.25 -12.33
CA ILE A 147 18.75 9.38 -12.41
C ILE A 147 17.47 10.22 -12.23
N ILE A 148 17.40 11.08 -11.22
CA ILE A 148 16.21 11.90 -10.94
C ILE A 148 15.93 12.88 -12.08
N ILE A 149 16.97 13.54 -12.62
CA ILE A 149 16.83 14.45 -13.76
C ILE A 149 16.34 13.69 -15.00
N GLU A 150 16.92 12.52 -15.30
CA GLU A 150 16.52 11.71 -16.45
C GLU A 150 15.07 11.20 -16.30
N ILE A 151 14.72 10.63 -15.14
CA ILE A 151 13.34 10.20 -14.81
C ILE A 151 12.33 11.34 -14.97
N ASN A 152 12.68 12.55 -14.52
CA ASN A 152 11.83 13.72 -14.71
C ASN A 152 11.53 14.01 -16.18
N THR A 153 12.45 13.75 -17.11
CA THR A 153 12.20 13.93 -18.55
C THR A 153 11.18 12.95 -19.13
N TYR A 154 11.11 11.71 -18.61
CA TYR A 154 10.09 10.75 -19.01
C TYR A 154 8.68 11.17 -18.58
N PHE A 155 8.55 11.83 -17.42
CA PHE A 155 7.29 12.43 -16.99
C PHE A 155 6.91 13.65 -17.84
N LEU A 156 7.87 14.54 -18.13
CA LEU A 156 7.62 15.73 -18.96
C LEU A 156 7.22 15.39 -20.40
N SER A 157 7.75 14.29 -20.95
CA SER A 157 7.40 13.80 -22.28
C SER A 157 6.09 13.00 -22.33
N GLY A 158 5.49 12.68 -21.17
CA GLY A 158 4.28 11.87 -21.07
C GLY A 158 4.50 10.37 -21.28
N GLN A 159 5.76 9.90 -21.34
CA GLN A 159 6.05 8.47 -21.42
C GLN A 159 5.69 7.74 -20.12
N PHE A 160 5.90 8.40 -18.97
CA PHE A 160 5.49 7.87 -17.67
C PHE A 160 4.21 8.54 -17.18
N THR A 161 3.32 7.73 -16.62
CA THR A 161 2.02 8.16 -16.10
C THR A 161 2.07 8.26 -14.58
N ASN A 162 1.38 9.26 -14.04
CA ASN A 162 1.13 9.39 -12.62
C ASN A 162 -0.21 8.75 -12.23
N SER A 163 -0.43 8.60 -10.93
CA SER A 163 -1.71 8.20 -10.35
C SER A 163 -2.06 9.07 -9.16
N GLN A 164 -3.35 9.43 -9.05
CA GLN A 164 -3.89 10.08 -7.86
C GLN A 164 -4.16 9.02 -6.80
N VAL A 165 -3.76 9.26 -5.55
CA VAL A 165 -3.94 8.31 -4.43
C VAL A 165 -5.40 7.83 -4.30
N TYR A 166 -6.36 8.73 -4.54
CA TYR A 166 -7.77 8.43 -4.41
C TYR A 166 -8.27 7.41 -5.44
N ASP A 167 -7.70 7.43 -6.64
CA ASP A 167 -8.03 6.51 -7.74
C ASP A 167 -7.45 5.11 -7.50
N LEU A 168 -6.53 4.97 -6.53
CA LEU A 168 -5.88 3.69 -6.19
C LEU A 168 -6.71 2.80 -5.27
N SER A 169 -7.86 3.27 -4.76
CA SER A 169 -8.64 2.49 -3.79
C SER A 169 -8.96 1.08 -4.30
N GLU A 170 -9.44 0.95 -5.54
CA GLU A 170 -9.80 -0.34 -6.13
C GLU A 170 -8.59 -1.23 -6.39
N SER A 171 -7.50 -0.68 -6.95
CA SER A 171 -6.28 -1.44 -7.25
C SER A 171 -5.57 -1.92 -5.98
N LEU A 172 -5.53 -1.08 -4.94
CA LEU A 172 -4.96 -1.43 -3.64
C LEU A 172 -5.82 -2.46 -2.90
N PHE A 173 -7.16 -2.35 -2.95
CA PHE A 173 -8.05 -3.37 -2.36
C PHE A 173 -7.86 -4.72 -3.04
N SER A 174 -7.87 -4.73 -4.38
CA SER A 174 -7.63 -5.93 -5.18
C SER A 174 -6.28 -6.58 -4.85
N SER A 175 -5.21 -5.77 -4.78
CA SER A 175 -3.88 -6.25 -4.39
C SER A 175 -3.84 -6.78 -2.95
N MET A 176 -4.55 -6.15 -2.01
CA MET A 176 -4.63 -6.60 -0.61
C MET A 176 -5.32 -7.95 -0.48
N ILE A 177 -6.45 -8.11 -1.17
CA ILE A 177 -7.20 -9.36 -1.19
C ILE A 177 -6.34 -10.46 -1.81
N GLN A 178 -5.76 -10.23 -2.99
CA GLN A 178 -4.95 -11.22 -3.69
C GLN A 178 -3.75 -11.70 -2.84
N ARG A 179 -3.10 -10.79 -2.09
CA ARG A 179 -1.94 -11.13 -1.25
C ARG A 179 -2.31 -11.89 0.02
N ASN A 180 -3.49 -11.67 0.58
CA ASN A 180 -3.82 -12.07 1.95
C ASN A 180 -4.98 -13.05 2.09
N GLN A 181 -5.86 -13.17 1.09
CA GLN A 181 -7.08 -13.97 1.19
C GLN A 181 -6.78 -15.43 1.54
N ASP A 182 -5.83 -16.07 0.86
CA ASP A 182 -5.50 -17.47 1.09
C ASP A 182 -4.83 -17.69 2.45
N ILE A 183 -3.95 -16.76 2.86
CA ILE A 183 -3.24 -16.79 4.15
C ILE A 183 -4.24 -16.68 5.31
N VAL A 184 -5.20 -15.75 5.21
CA VAL A 184 -6.26 -15.58 6.22
C VAL A 184 -7.23 -16.77 6.18
N ALA A 185 -7.59 -17.28 5.00
CA ALA A 185 -8.47 -18.45 4.88
C ALA A 185 -7.87 -19.70 5.54
N GLU A 186 -6.57 -19.93 5.38
CA GLU A 186 -5.87 -21.04 6.05
C GLU A 186 -5.92 -20.87 7.58
N ARG A 187 -5.68 -19.65 8.08
CA ARG A 187 -5.77 -19.34 9.52
C ARG A 187 -7.17 -19.62 10.07
N LEU A 188 -8.21 -19.21 9.36
CA LEU A 188 -9.61 -19.47 9.74
C LEU A 188 -9.90 -20.97 9.80
N GLN A 189 -9.44 -21.74 8.81
CA GLN A 189 -9.61 -23.20 8.80
C GLN A 189 -8.95 -23.88 10.00
N GLN A 190 -7.73 -23.45 10.35
CA GLN A 190 -7.01 -23.98 11.51
C GLN A 190 -7.73 -23.69 12.83
N GLU A 191 -8.36 -22.52 12.97
CA GLU A 191 -9.12 -22.15 14.18
C GLU A 191 -10.47 -22.86 14.25
N VAL A 192 -11.19 -23.00 13.14
CA VAL A 192 -12.47 -23.75 13.11
C VAL A 192 -12.29 -25.22 13.46
N ALA A 193 -11.13 -25.82 13.18
CA ALA A 193 -10.82 -27.18 13.63
C ALA A 193 -10.75 -27.32 15.16
N ARG A 194 -10.60 -26.20 15.89
CA ARG A 194 -10.49 -26.11 17.34
C ARG A 194 -11.73 -25.50 18.01
N ASP A 195 -12.52 -24.74 17.26
CA ASP A 195 -13.73 -24.05 17.72
C ASP A 195 -14.95 -24.37 16.84
N ALA A 196 -15.81 -25.26 17.34
CA ALA A 196 -17.04 -25.66 16.66
C ALA A 196 -18.07 -24.51 16.56
N VAL A 197 -18.06 -23.54 17.48
CA VAL A 197 -18.97 -22.38 17.44
C VAL A 197 -18.57 -21.47 16.28
N MET A 198 -17.27 -21.27 16.09
CA MET A 198 -16.75 -20.54 14.93
C MET A 198 -17.12 -21.24 13.62
N GLY A 199 -16.98 -22.57 13.56
CA GLY A 199 -17.38 -23.36 12.40
C GLY A 199 -18.86 -23.18 12.03
N ALA A 200 -19.75 -23.33 13.01
CA ALA A 200 -21.18 -23.13 12.82
C ALA A 200 -21.53 -21.71 12.35
N TYR A 201 -20.83 -20.69 12.88
CA TYR A 201 -21.03 -19.32 12.45
C TYR A 201 -20.61 -19.07 10.99
N VAL A 202 -19.45 -19.57 10.57
CA VAL A 202 -18.99 -19.41 9.18
C VAL A 202 -19.92 -20.14 8.22
N ASP A 203 -20.45 -21.30 8.63
CA ASP A 203 -21.40 -22.08 7.82
C ASP A 203 -22.75 -21.38 7.68
N ASP A 204 -23.28 -20.83 8.77
CA ASP A 204 -24.52 -20.04 8.75
C ASP A 204 -24.36 -18.77 7.90
N TRP A 205 -23.25 -18.04 8.10
CA TRP A 205 -22.92 -16.87 7.28
C TRP A 205 -22.83 -17.22 5.80
N TRP A 206 -22.13 -18.31 5.45
CA TRP A 206 -21.97 -18.77 4.07
C TRP A 206 -23.32 -19.15 3.46
N ASN A 207 -24.15 -19.90 4.18
CA ASN A 207 -25.47 -20.29 3.69
C ASN A 207 -26.36 -19.08 3.36
N GLY A 208 -26.23 -17.98 4.12
CA GLY A 208 -26.98 -16.75 3.89
C GLY A 208 -26.51 -15.91 2.70
N ILE A 209 -25.29 -16.12 2.19
CA ILE A 209 -24.69 -15.27 1.15
C ILE A 209 -24.20 -16.03 -0.08
N GLN A 210 -24.05 -17.36 -0.02
CA GLN A 210 -23.39 -18.16 -1.06
C GLN A 210 -23.98 -17.98 -2.45
N GLU A 211 -25.30 -17.77 -2.57
CA GLU A 211 -25.98 -17.53 -3.84
C GLU A 211 -25.45 -16.29 -4.59
N GLU A 212 -24.97 -15.28 -3.85
CA GLU A 212 -24.32 -14.08 -4.40
C GLU A 212 -22.87 -14.37 -4.89
N TYR A 213 -22.25 -15.47 -4.46
CA TYR A 213 -20.83 -15.77 -4.69
C TYR A 213 -20.55 -16.97 -5.61
N VAL A 214 -21.56 -17.79 -5.95
CA VAL A 214 -21.39 -19.09 -6.66
C VAL A 214 -20.58 -18.98 -7.97
N ARG A 215 -20.55 -17.81 -8.61
CA ARG A 215 -19.81 -17.59 -9.85
C ARG A 215 -18.32 -17.28 -9.63
N ASP A 216 -17.95 -16.74 -8.47
CA ASP A 216 -16.64 -16.14 -8.22
C ASP A 216 -15.83 -16.85 -7.13
N GLU A 217 -16.49 -17.42 -6.11
CA GLU A 217 -15.82 -18.10 -5.00
C GLU A 217 -16.70 -19.26 -4.48
N ASN A 218 -16.11 -20.45 -4.34
CA ASN A 218 -16.80 -21.66 -3.86
C ASN A 218 -16.27 -22.14 -2.50
N ASN A 219 -15.21 -21.51 -1.99
CA ASN A 219 -14.65 -21.80 -0.69
C ASN A 219 -15.11 -20.77 0.34
N ARG A 220 -15.98 -21.19 1.26
CA ARG A 220 -16.52 -20.36 2.36
C ARG A 220 -15.45 -19.62 3.17
N TYR A 221 -14.28 -20.24 3.40
CA TYR A 221 -13.21 -19.62 4.18
C TYR A 221 -12.49 -18.53 3.38
N ARG A 222 -12.32 -18.72 2.07
CA ARG A 222 -11.77 -17.67 1.20
C ARG A 222 -12.74 -16.51 1.05
N ALA A 223 -14.05 -16.78 0.95
CA ALA A 223 -15.08 -15.75 0.93
C ALA A 223 -15.12 -14.96 2.25
N TYR A 224 -15.04 -15.65 3.40
CA TYR A 224 -15.02 -14.99 4.70
C TYR A 224 -13.71 -14.21 4.94
N ALA A 225 -12.56 -14.74 4.51
CA ALA A 225 -11.28 -14.05 4.54
C ALA A 225 -11.33 -12.73 3.73
N LYS A 226 -11.91 -12.76 2.53
CA LYS A 226 -12.15 -11.54 1.73
C LYS A 226 -13.01 -10.54 2.50
N THR A 227 -14.06 -11.00 3.18
CA THR A 227 -14.94 -10.16 4.01
C THR A 227 -14.17 -9.49 5.16
N ILE A 228 -13.32 -10.23 5.86
CA ILE A 228 -12.45 -9.69 6.93
C ILE A 228 -11.50 -8.63 6.37
N ILE A 229 -10.82 -8.91 5.25
CA ILE A 229 -9.87 -7.98 4.62
C ILE A 229 -10.60 -6.70 4.22
N VAL A 230 -11.71 -6.82 3.50
CA VAL A 230 -12.51 -5.66 3.06
C VAL A 230 -13.04 -4.85 4.24
N ASN A 231 -13.47 -5.49 5.33
CA ASN A 231 -13.86 -4.80 6.56
C ASN A 231 -12.72 -3.94 7.12
N TRP A 232 -11.50 -4.49 7.23
CA TRP A 232 -10.33 -3.72 7.66
C TRP A 232 -10.01 -2.54 6.75
N LEU A 233 -9.95 -2.78 5.43
CA LEU A 233 -9.61 -1.73 4.46
C LEU A 233 -10.64 -0.59 4.50
N ASN A 234 -11.94 -0.90 4.53
CA ASN A 234 -12.98 0.11 4.61
C ASN A 234 -12.89 0.94 5.90
N ARG A 235 -12.67 0.30 7.06
CA ARG A 235 -12.53 0.98 8.35
C ARG A 235 -11.37 1.95 8.33
N ILE A 236 -10.22 1.52 7.82
CA ILE A 236 -8.99 2.31 7.71
C ILE A 236 -9.18 3.49 6.76
N VAL A 237 -9.60 3.24 5.51
CA VAL A 237 -9.78 4.31 4.52
C VAL A 237 -10.81 5.32 5.02
N PHE A 238 -11.95 4.85 5.54
CA PHE A 238 -12.99 5.73 6.04
C PHE A 238 -12.52 6.62 7.20
N ALA A 239 -11.79 6.07 8.18
CA ALA A 239 -11.23 6.87 9.26
C ALA A 239 -10.24 7.93 8.74
N HIS A 240 -9.34 7.57 7.83
CA HIS A 240 -8.40 8.52 7.22
C HIS A 240 -9.09 9.60 6.37
N LEU A 241 -10.22 9.27 5.75
CA LEU A 241 -11.04 10.22 4.99
C LEU A 241 -11.71 11.26 5.88
N ILE A 242 -12.21 10.86 7.07
CA ILE A 242 -12.97 11.77 7.94
C ILE A 242 -12.12 12.49 9.00
N LYS A 243 -10.86 12.09 9.24
CA LYS A 243 -10.03 12.61 10.35
C LYS A 243 -9.85 14.14 10.37
N ASN A 244 -9.94 14.80 9.21
CA ASN A 244 -9.85 16.25 9.09
C ASN A 244 -11.14 17.00 9.48
N ARG A 245 -12.27 16.27 9.61
CA ARG A 245 -13.58 16.81 9.99
C ARG A 245 -14.07 16.24 11.32
N GLN A 246 -13.60 15.05 11.69
CA GLN A 246 -13.93 14.33 12.91
C GLN A 246 -12.64 13.99 13.64
N ASN A 247 -12.22 14.87 14.56
CA ASN A 247 -10.93 14.74 15.25
C ASN A 247 -10.77 13.42 16.00
N ALA A 248 -11.86 12.79 16.44
CA ALA A 248 -11.78 11.45 17.05
C ALA A 248 -11.20 10.41 16.10
N ALA A 249 -11.39 10.54 14.79
CA ALA A 249 -10.81 9.64 13.81
C ALA A 249 -9.31 9.85 13.59
N LEU A 250 -8.66 10.84 14.22
CA LEU A 250 -7.20 10.96 14.22
C LEU A 250 -6.51 9.79 14.91
N ASP A 251 -7.19 9.12 15.85
CA ASP A 251 -6.71 7.92 16.55
C ASP A 251 -6.30 6.81 15.58
N VAL A 252 -6.84 6.77 14.34
CA VAL A 252 -6.44 5.79 13.32
C VAL A 252 -4.95 5.87 12.96
N ASN A 253 -4.31 7.04 13.14
CA ASN A 253 -2.88 7.19 12.88
C ASN A 253 -2.01 6.43 13.90
N GLU A 254 -2.59 5.90 14.99
CA GLU A 254 -1.90 5.01 15.93
C GLU A 254 -1.71 3.59 15.38
N ILE A 255 -2.45 3.22 14.32
CA ILE A 255 -2.28 1.90 13.67
C ILE A 255 -0.89 1.81 13.07
N SER A 256 -0.11 0.85 13.58
CA SER A 256 1.26 0.59 13.15
C SER A 256 1.57 -0.91 13.12
N SER A 257 2.74 -1.27 12.62
CA SER A 257 3.21 -2.67 12.61
C SER A 257 3.41 -3.28 13.99
N ASP A 258 3.50 -2.43 15.03
CA ASP A 258 3.92 -2.84 16.38
C ASP A 258 2.74 -3.16 17.30
N ILE A 259 1.50 -2.90 16.86
CA ILE A 259 0.27 -3.22 17.60
C ILE A 259 -0.37 -4.48 17.03
N THR A 260 -1.35 -5.06 17.74
CA THR A 260 -2.10 -6.23 17.27
C THR A 260 -3.42 -5.84 16.58
N PRO A 261 -4.04 -6.76 15.81
CA PRO A 261 -5.40 -6.54 15.30
C PRO A 261 -6.44 -6.21 16.39
N ALA A 262 -6.28 -6.78 17.59
CA ALA A 262 -7.15 -6.50 18.73
C ALA A 262 -6.96 -5.06 19.24
N ASP A 263 -5.72 -4.60 19.39
CA ASP A 263 -5.43 -3.21 19.77
C ASP A 263 -5.99 -2.21 18.74
N ALA A 264 -5.90 -2.55 17.45
CA ALA A 264 -6.48 -1.74 16.38
C ALA A 264 -8.02 -1.72 16.40
N ASN A 265 -8.67 -2.82 16.81
CA ASN A 265 -10.12 -2.81 17.07
C ASN A 265 -10.49 -1.85 18.21
N GLU A 266 -9.67 -1.79 19.27
CA GLU A 266 -9.88 -0.82 20.36
C GLU A 266 -9.72 0.63 19.90
N ILE A 267 -8.81 0.91 18.97
CA ILE A 267 -8.73 2.23 18.31
C ILE A 267 -10.07 2.57 17.66
N PHE A 268 -10.63 1.67 16.84
CA PHE A 268 -11.93 1.90 16.20
C PHE A 268 -13.10 2.00 17.18
N ASN A 269 -13.07 1.30 18.31
CA ASN A 269 -14.06 1.46 19.38
C ASN A 269 -14.05 2.89 19.93
N ARG A 270 -12.87 3.43 20.26
CA ARG A 270 -12.72 4.83 20.72
C ARG A 270 -13.20 5.85 19.69
N ILE A 271 -12.92 5.61 18.40
CA ILE A 271 -13.45 6.45 17.31
C ILE A 271 -14.98 6.41 17.31
N THR A 272 -15.57 5.22 17.42
CA THR A 272 -17.02 5.00 17.33
C THR A 272 -17.78 5.55 18.53
N GLU A 273 -17.19 5.55 19.73
CA GLU A 273 -17.79 6.21 20.91
C GLU A 273 -17.99 7.72 20.72
N ARG A 274 -17.24 8.32 19.79
CA ARG A 274 -17.22 9.76 19.53
C ARG A 274 -17.79 10.14 18.15
N CYS A 275 -18.04 9.15 17.29
CA CYS A 275 -18.48 9.33 15.90
C CYS A 275 -19.64 8.38 15.57
N ASP A 276 -20.72 8.90 14.98
CA ASP A 276 -21.90 8.11 14.61
C ASP A 276 -21.73 7.36 13.27
N PHE A 277 -20.69 6.52 13.19
CA PHE A 277 -20.36 5.69 12.00
C PHE A 277 -20.19 4.21 12.36
N TYR A 278 -20.98 3.73 13.33
CA TYR A 278 -20.90 2.34 13.83
C TYR A 278 -21.00 1.30 12.71
N ASN A 279 -21.87 1.51 11.71
CA ASN A 279 -22.06 0.56 10.60
C ASN A 279 -20.78 0.37 9.75
N ILE A 280 -19.86 1.33 9.76
CA ILE A 280 -18.59 1.24 9.04
C ILE A 280 -17.49 0.73 9.98
N PHE A 281 -17.41 1.28 11.20
CA PHE A 281 -16.34 0.97 12.14
C PHE A 281 -16.51 -0.34 12.92
N SER A 282 -17.71 -0.90 12.93
CA SER A 282 -17.99 -2.18 13.58
C SER A 282 -17.13 -3.30 12.97
N PRO A 283 -16.42 -4.07 13.81
CA PRO A 283 -15.67 -5.23 13.35
C PRO A 283 -16.63 -6.33 12.88
N VAL A 284 -16.32 -6.97 11.76
CA VAL A 284 -16.92 -8.29 11.48
C VAL A 284 -16.39 -9.30 12.49
N ARG A 285 -17.19 -10.33 12.79
CA ARG A 285 -16.81 -11.36 13.76
C ARG A 285 -15.49 -12.01 13.34
N TYR A 286 -14.60 -12.29 14.30
CA TYR A 286 -13.31 -12.92 14.05
C TYR A 286 -12.32 -12.11 13.17
N ASN A 287 -12.55 -10.81 12.96
CA ASN A 287 -11.62 -9.99 12.16
C ASN A 287 -10.21 -9.85 12.77
N GLU A 288 -10.02 -10.22 14.03
CA GLU A 288 -8.74 -10.25 14.73
C GLU A 288 -7.89 -11.48 14.40
N LEU A 289 -8.46 -12.52 13.75
CA LEU A 289 -7.77 -13.74 13.35
C LEU A 289 -6.92 -13.54 12.08
N LEU A 290 -6.02 -12.55 12.14
CA LEU A 290 -5.08 -12.24 11.06
C LEU A 290 -3.71 -12.84 11.38
N PRO A 291 -3.10 -13.59 10.45
CA PRO A 291 -1.69 -13.92 10.53
C PRO A 291 -0.83 -12.66 10.54
N GLU A 292 0.33 -12.72 11.20
CA GLU A 292 1.26 -11.60 11.35
C GLU A 292 1.57 -10.91 10.01
N ARG A 293 1.86 -11.69 8.97
CA ARG A 293 2.11 -11.17 7.62
C ARG A 293 0.94 -10.36 7.05
N SER A 294 -0.30 -10.83 7.24
CA SER A 294 -1.48 -10.12 6.74
C SER A 294 -1.79 -8.87 7.56
N TRP A 295 -1.53 -8.91 8.86
CA TRP A 295 -1.61 -7.72 9.69
C TRP A 295 -0.57 -6.67 9.29
N LEU A 296 0.67 -7.06 9.01
CA LEU A 296 1.70 -6.14 8.52
C LEU A 296 1.29 -5.43 7.22
N ASP A 297 0.70 -6.15 6.26
CA ASP A 297 0.17 -5.54 5.04
C ASP A 297 -0.95 -4.52 5.35
N ILE A 298 -1.88 -4.84 6.26
CA ILE A 298 -2.98 -3.95 6.69
C ILE A 298 -2.45 -2.72 7.44
N ALA A 299 -1.48 -2.89 8.33
CA ALA A 299 -0.86 -1.80 9.08
C ALA A 299 -0.11 -0.85 8.14
N HIS A 300 0.69 -1.38 7.19
CA HIS A 300 1.34 -0.55 6.18
C HIS A 300 0.35 0.17 5.28
N PHE A 301 -0.79 -0.45 4.97
CA PHE A 301 -1.87 0.21 4.25
C PHE A 301 -2.42 1.41 5.04
N SER A 302 -2.65 1.28 6.35
CA SER A 302 -3.05 2.41 7.20
C SER A 302 -1.99 3.52 7.22
N ILE A 303 -0.72 3.16 7.38
CA ILE A 303 0.39 4.12 7.37
C ILE A 303 0.44 4.88 6.03
N PHE A 304 0.31 4.16 4.92
CA PHE A 304 0.30 4.74 3.57
C PHE A 304 -0.82 5.78 3.42
N TRP A 305 -2.05 5.48 3.87
CA TRP A 305 -3.16 6.44 3.88
C TRP A 305 -2.97 7.57 4.89
N GLY A 306 -2.30 7.32 6.01
CA GLY A 306 -2.04 8.28 7.07
C GLY A 306 -1.14 9.44 6.63
N ILE A 307 -0.16 9.17 5.77
CA ILE A 307 0.81 10.13 5.22
C ILE A 307 0.14 11.15 4.28
N GLN A 308 -0.97 10.77 3.65
CA GLN A 308 -1.62 11.55 2.60
C GLN A 308 -2.40 12.72 3.18
N GLU A 309 -2.17 13.93 2.67
CA GLU A 309 -2.99 15.09 3.00
C GLU A 309 -4.29 15.07 2.18
N ILE A 310 -5.32 14.44 2.73
CA ILE A 310 -6.65 14.37 2.12
C ILE A 310 -7.43 15.65 2.46
N THR A 311 -7.36 16.64 1.59
CA THR A 311 -8.09 17.91 1.77
C THR A 311 -9.57 17.79 1.37
N GLU A 312 -9.87 16.97 0.37
CA GLU A 312 -11.24 16.74 -0.13
C GLU A 312 -11.60 15.25 -0.07
N LEU A 313 -12.88 14.98 0.25
CA LEU A 313 -13.43 13.62 0.27
C LEU A 313 -13.77 13.19 -1.17
N PRO A 314 -13.01 12.27 -1.78
CA PRO A 314 -13.28 11.86 -3.15
C PRO A 314 -14.56 11.01 -3.16
N GLN A 315 -15.55 11.42 -3.94
CA GLN A 315 -16.85 10.74 -4.02
C GLN A 315 -16.71 9.27 -4.44
N VAL A 316 -15.79 8.96 -5.34
CA VAL A 316 -15.51 7.58 -5.80
C VAL A 316 -15.06 6.69 -4.65
N VAL A 317 -14.19 7.19 -3.76
CA VAL A 317 -13.71 6.41 -2.61
C VAL A 317 -14.84 6.18 -1.60
N LEU A 318 -15.68 7.20 -1.35
CA LEU A 318 -16.87 7.04 -0.51
C LEU A 318 -17.87 6.04 -1.09
N GLN A 319 -18.10 6.10 -2.40
CA GLN A 319 -18.94 5.13 -3.10
C GLN A 319 -18.40 3.71 -2.94
N ASN A 320 -17.10 3.50 -3.20
CA ASN A 320 -16.46 2.21 -3.02
C ASN A 320 -16.58 1.69 -1.57
N ILE A 321 -16.45 2.55 -0.55
CA ILE A 321 -16.63 2.14 0.85
C ILE A 321 -18.09 1.72 1.11
N LEU A 322 -19.06 2.52 0.68
CA LEU A 322 -20.49 2.24 0.87
C LEU A 322 -20.91 0.95 0.14
N GLU A 323 -20.41 0.78 -1.08
CA GLU A 323 -20.57 -0.44 -1.88
C GLU A 323 -19.79 -1.61 -1.32
N ASN A 324 -18.80 -1.46 -0.44
CA ASN A 324 -18.09 -2.62 0.12
C ASN A 324 -18.53 -2.96 1.55
N THR A 325 -19.32 -2.10 2.20
CA THR A 325 -19.79 -2.29 3.58
C THR A 325 -21.15 -2.99 3.67
N THR A 326 -21.84 -3.20 2.55
CA THR A 326 -23.19 -3.79 2.51
C THR A 326 -23.29 -4.92 1.49
N ASN A 327 -24.06 -5.98 1.77
CA ASN A 327 -24.32 -7.04 0.77
C ASN A 327 -25.23 -6.53 -0.35
N ILE A 328 -25.13 -7.11 -1.55
CA ILE A 328 -25.88 -6.66 -2.75
C ILE A 328 -27.38 -6.66 -2.48
N THR A 329 -27.91 -7.73 -1.88
CA THR A 329 -29.34 -7.86 -1.55
C THR A 329 -29.81 -6.82 -0.52
N ARG A 330 -28.94 -6.40 0.41
CA ARG A 330 -29.24 -5.31 1.36
C ARG A 330 -29.12 -3.92 0.73
N ARG A 331 -28.27 -3.73 -0.28
CA ARG A 331 -28.16 -2.45 -1.03
C ARG A 331 -29.42 -2.15 -1.81
N GLU A 332 -29.98 -3.15 -2.48
CA GLU A 332 -31.22 -3.03 -3.25
C GLU A 332 -32.41 -2.67 -2.37
N ILE A 333 -32.49 -3.26 -1.17
CA ILE A 333 -33.58 -2.99 -0.21
C ILE A 333 -33.41 -1.64 0.50
N ASN A 334 -32.17 -1.25 0.84
CA ASN A 334 -31.91 -0.03 1.61
C ASN A 334 -31.69 1.23 0.75
N GLY A 335 -31.69 1.11 -0.59
CA GLY A 335 -31.46 2.23 -1.50
C GLY A 335 -30.07 2.87 -1.36
N GLN A 336 -29.07 2.11 -0.91
CA GLN A 336 -27.71 2.60 -0.68
C GLN A 336 -26.88 2.58 -1.96
N PHE A 337 -27.37 3.26 -3.00
CA PHE A 337 -26.60 3.60 -4.18
C PHE A 337 -26.22 5.07 -4.09
N THR A 338 -24.95 5.40 -4.26
CA THR A 338 -24.53 6.80 -4.31
C THR A 338 -25.01 7.43 -5.61
N THR A 339 -25.66 8.59 -5.52
CA THR A 339 -26.10 9.35 -6.69
C THR A 339 -24.90 9.69 -7.58
N PRO A 340 -24.88 9.24 -8.85
CA PRO A 340 -23.81 9.59 -9.78
C PRO A 340 -23.60 11.10 -9.87
N PRO A 341 -22.37 11.60 -10.05
CA PRO A 341 -22.06 13.03 -10.04
C PRO A 341 -22.90 13.87 -11.02
N VAL A 342 -23.31 13.27 -12.14
CA VAL A 342 -24.15 13.89 -13.17
C VAL A 342 -25.58 14.16 -12.67
N LEU A 343 -26.10 13.28 -11.80
CA LEU A 343 -27.44 13.38 -11.22
C LEU A 343 -27.45 14.19 -9.92
N ALA A 344 -26.31 14.30 -9.21
CA ALA A 344 -26.19 15.11 -8.00
C ALA A 344 -26.04 16.63 -8.26
N LYS A 345 -25.83 17.03 -9.52
CA LYS A 345 -25.69 18.42 -9.97
C LYS A 345 -26.97 18.99 -10.63
N MET A 346 -28.03 18.20 -10.73
CA MET A 346 -29.39 18.68 -11.07
C MET A 346 -30.09 19.11 -9.79
#